data_AF-A0A9D8FAT7-F1
#
_entry.id   AF-A0A9D8FAT7-F1
#
_cell.length_a   1.000
_cell.length_b   1.000
_cell.length_c   1.000
_cell.angle_alpha   90.00
_cell.angle_beta   90.00
_cell.angle_gamma   90.00
#
_symmetry.space_group_name_H-M   'P 1'
#
loop_
_entity.id
_entity.type
_entity.pdbx_description
1 polymer ?
#
loop_
_entity_poly.entity_id
_entity_poly.type
_entity_poly.pdbx_seq_one_letter_code
_entity_poly.pdbx_strand_id
1 'polypeptide(L)' 'MARLPDMTCRLCGAEIAANALICYKCGAATEEPKIRPSARRKTGRGMVAGLILLALALAAVVRQVACGSLL' A
#
# COMPACT_ATOMS: atom_id res chain seq x y z
N MET A 1 -29.27 -2.33 31.31
CA MET A 1 -28.49 -2.87 30.18
C MET A 1 -29.44 -2.94 28.99
N ALA A 2 -29.42 -1.95 28.08
CA ALA A 2 -30.32 -1.93 26.94
C ALA A 2 -29.79 -2.89 25.87
N ARG A 3 -30.60 -3.88 25.47
CA ARG A 3 -30.35 -4.66 24.25
C ARG A 3 -30.51 -3.71 23.06
N LEU A 4 -29.51 -3.66 22.18
CA LEU A 4 -29.65 -3.02 20.88
C LEU A 4 -30.59 -3.86 20.00
N PRO A 5 -31.26 -3.26 19.01
CA PRO A 5 -32.04 -4.01 18.03
C PRO A 5 -31.15 -5.03 17.30
N ASP A 6 -31.74 -6.18 16.98
CA ASP A 6 -31.10 -7.24 16.22
C ASP A 6 -31.23 -6.99 14.71
N MET A 7 -30.31 -7.52 13.93
CA MET A 7 -30.30 -7.52 12.47
C MET A 7 -29.91 -8.90 11.94
N THR A 8 -30.27 -9.20 10.69
CA THR A 8 -29.91 -10.48 10.05
C THR A 8 -28.61 -10.36 9.25
N CYS A 9 -27.67 -11.27 9.46
CA CYS A 9 -26.45 -11.38 8.68
C CYS A 9 -26.75 -11.67 7.20
N ARG A 10 -26.25 -10.81 6.30
CA ARG A 10 -26.46 -10.93 4.84
C ARG A 10 -25.78 -12.14 4.19
N LEU A 11 -24.82 -12.77 4.87
CA LEU A 11 -24.04 -13.88 4.32
C LEU A 11 -24.52 -15.26 4.79
N CYS A 12 -24.97 -15.39 6.05
CA CYS A 12 -25.34 -16.69 6.63
C CYS A 12 -26.74 -16.74 7.29
N GLY A 13 -27.45 -15.61 7.36
CA GLY A 13 -28.80 -15.54 7.93
C GLY A 13 -28.88 -15.58 9.47
N ALA A 14 -27.76 -15.56 10.19
CA ALA A 14 -27.79 -15.49 11.66
C ALA A 14 -28.32 -14.13 12.15
N GLU A 15 -29.08 -14.13 13.25
CA GLU A 15 -29.42 -12.89 13.96
C GLU A 15 -28.22 -12.42 14.78
N ILE A 16 -27.85 -11.16 14.59
CA ILE A 16 -26.71 -10.50 15.22
C ILE A 16 -27.15 -9.12 15.73
N ALA A 17 -26.48 -8.58 16.74
CA ALA A 17 -26.76 -7.21 17.18
C ALA A 17 -26.49 -6.20 16.05
N ALA A 18 -27.28 -5.14 15.94
CA ALA A 18 -27.13 -4.12 14.88
C ALA A 18 -25.76 -3.44 14.83
N ASN A 19 -25.00 -3.47 15.93
CA ASN A 19 -23.65 -2.92 16.05
C ASN A 19 -22.55 -3.98 15.99
N ALA A 20 -22.87 -5.24 15.66
CA ALA A 20 -21.86 -6.28 15.49
C ALA A 20 -21.00 -5.93 14.27
N LEU A 21 -19.69 -5.71 14.45
CA LEU A 21 -18.75 -5.46 13.34
C LEU A 21 -18.49 -6.73 12.50
N ILE A 22 -18.60 -7.89 13.14
CA ILE A 22 -18.29 -9.20 12.56
C ILE A 22 -19.37 -10.19 13.01
N CYS A 23 -19.89 -11.00 12.09
CA CYS A 23 -20.81 -12.07 12.41
C CYS A 23 -20.09 -13.18 13.20
N TYR A 24 -20.58 -13.51 14.39
CA TYR A 24 -20.00 -14.57 15.23
C TYR A 24 -20.10 -15.98 14.61
N LYS A 25 -21.02 -16.19 13.67
CA LYS A 25 -21.28 -17.50 13.06
C LYS A 25 -20.43 -17.75 11.81
N CYS A 26 -20.32 -16.78 10.92
CA CYS A 26 -19.61 -16.95 9.63
C CYS A 26 -18.33 -16.11 9.48
N GLY A 27 -18.05 -15.18 10.40
CA GLY A 27 -16.87 -14.31 10.33
C GLY A 27 -16.96 -13.17 9.30
N ALA A 28 -18.10 -12.98 8.65
CA ALA A 28 -18.28 -11.89 7.70
C ALA A 28 -18.33 -10.53 8.40
N ALA A 29 -17.64 -9.53 7.84
CA ALA A 29 -17.80 -8.14 8.25
C ALA A 29 -19.20 -7.65 7.87
N THR A 30 -19.85 -6.92 8.78
CA THR A 30 -21.20 -6.37 8.57
C THR A 30 -21.18 -5.03 7.82
N GLU A 31 -20.06 -4.33 7.89
CA GLU A 31 -19.82 -3.06 7.21
C GLU A 31 -18.65 -3.16 6.22
N GLU A 32 -18.72 -2.37 5.16
CA GLU A 32 -17.63 -2.22 4.20
C GLU A 32 -16.49 -1.39 4.82
N PRO A 33 -15.20 -1.74 4.62
CA PRO A 33 -14.09 -0.95 5.11
C PRO A 33 -14.13 0.47 4.55
N LYS A 34 -14.30 1.46 5.42
CA LYS A 34 -14.28 2.89 5.05
C LYS A 34 -12.92 3.33 4.52
N ILE A 35 -11.84 2.66 4.94
CA ILE A 35 -10.47 2.96 4.56
C ILE A 35 -10.07 2.07 3.40
N ARG A 36 -9.97 2.66 2.20
CA ARG A 36 -9.27 1.97 1.09
C ARG A 36 -7.78 1.97 1.39
N PRO A 37 -7.08 0.83 1.23
CA PRO A 37 -5.63 0.81 1.36
C PRO A 37 -5.02 1.77 0.33
N SER A 38 -4.25 2.75 0.81
CA SER A 38 -3.54 3.67 -0.08
C SER A 38 -2.58 2.86 -0.96
N ALA A 39 -2.68 3.00 -2.28
CA ALA A 39 -1.69 2.41 -3.18
C ALA A 39 -0.30 2.93 -2.79
N ARG A 40 0.57 2.02 -2.33
CA ARG A 40 1.94 2.35 -1.91
C ARG A 40 2.68 2.96 -3.11
N ARG A 41 2.88 4.28 -3.12
CA ARG A 41 3.66 4.96 -4.16
C ARG A 41 5.12 4.53 -4.08
N LYS A 42 5.63 3.89 -5.13
CA LYS A 42 7.05 3.54 -5.30
C LYS A 42 7.92 4.74 -5.72
N THR A 43 7.55 5.97 -5.37
CA THR A 43 8.11 7.20 -5.99
C THR A 43 9.58 7.47 -5.64
N GLY A 44 10.11 6.91 -4.55
CA GLY A 44 11.51 7.20 -4.14
C GLY A 44 12.60 6.38 -4.84
N ARG A 45 12.32 5.15 -5.28
CA ARG A 45 13.39 4.22 -5.71
C ARG A 45 13.95 4.57 -7.10
N GLY A 46 13.10 5.06 -8.01
CA GLY A 46 13.52 5.40 -9.38
C GLY A 46 14.40 6.64 -9.45
N MET A 47 14.10 7.66 -8.64
CA MET A 47 14.85 8.91 -8.62
C MET A 47 16.28 8.72 -8.09
N VAL A 48 16.44 7.94 -7.01
CA VAL A 48 17.77 7.64 -6.45
C VAL A 48 18.62 6.84 -7.44
N ALA A 49 18.03 5.83 -8.10
CA ALA A 49 18.74 5.07 -9.13
C ALA A 49 19.18 5.95 -10.31
N GLY A 50 18.32 6.87 -10.75
CA GLY A 50 18.66 7.83 -11.82
C GLY A 50 19.82 8.75 -11.46
N LEU A 51 19.83 9.29 -10.23
CA LEU A 51 20.92 10.15 -9.76
C LEU A 51 22.26 9.39 -9.66
N ILE A 52 22.24 8.15 -9.17
CA ILE A 52 23.43 7.31 -9.10
C ILE A 52 23.98 7.01 -10.50
N LEU A 53 23.13 6.62 -11.44
CA LEU A 53 23.55 6.33 -12.83
C LEU A 53 24.13 7.59 -13.51
N LEU A 54 23.49 8.75 -13.33
CA LEU A 54 23.98 10.01 -13.87
C LEU A 54 25.34 10.39 -13.27
N ALA A 55 25.50 10.27 -11.96
CA ALA A 55 26.77 10.55 -11.28
C ALA A 55 27.90 9.62 -11.76
N LEU A 56 27.63 8.32 -11.92
CA LEU A 56 28.59 7.36 -12.46
C LEU A 56 28.96 7.66 -13.92
N ALA A 57 27.98 8.03 -14.75
CA ALA A 57 28.23 8.42 -16.14
C ALA A 57 29.09 9.68 -16.23
N LEU A 58 28.79 10.71 -15.42
CA LEU A 58 29.59 11.93 -15.35
C LEU A 58 31.01 11.63 -14.85
N ALA A 59 31.18 10.81 -13.83
CA ALA A 59 32.49 10.39 -13.35
C ALA A 59 33.28 9.65 -14.44
N ALA A 60 32.63 8.78 -15.22
CA ALA A 60 33.26 8.08 -16.34
C ALA A 60 33.68 9.05 -17.46
N VAL A 61 32.84 10.02 -17.82
CA VAL A 61 33.14 11.06 -18.82
C VAL A 61 34.29 11.95 -18.34
N VAL A 62 34.24 12.41 -17.09
CA VAL A 62 35.33 13.20 -16.49
C VAL A 62 36.63 12.40 -16.49
N ARG A 63 36.59 11.09 -16.18
CA ARG A 63 37.75 10.22 -16.29
C ARG A 63 38.27 10.09 -17.73
N GLN A 64 37.39 9.98 -18.73
CA GLN A 64 37.80 9.93 -20.14
C GLN A 64 38.47 11.24 -20.58
N VAL A 65 37.94 12.39 -20.16
CA VAL A 65 38.48 13.72 -20.49
C VAL A 65 39.80 13.99 -19.73
N ALA A 66 39.85 13.66 -18.43
CA ALA A 66 41.01 13.93 -17.57
C ALA A 66 42.17 12.95 -17.80
N CYS A 67 41.86 11.68 -18.08
CA CYS A 67 42.90 10.72 -18.40
C CYS A 67 43.49 10.96 -19.78
N GLY A 68 42.78 11.68 -20.67
CA GLY A 68 43.12 11.77 -22.07
C GLY A 68 43.18 10.38 -22.69
N SER A 69 42.30 10.05 -23.62
CA SER A 69 42.77 9.22 -24.72
C SER A 69 43.77 10.07 -25.52
N LEU A 70 44.95 10.31 -24.92
CA LEU A 70 46.19 10.49 -25.63
C LEU A 70 46.45 9.17 -26.35
N LEU A 71 46.65 9.32 -27.66
CA LEU A 71 47.38 8.46 -28.58
C LEU A 71 48.12 7.27 -27.97
#